data_AF-A0A3D1VPP0-F1
#
_entry.id   AF-A0A3D1VPP0-F1
#
_cell.length_a   1.000
_cell.length_b   1.000
_cell.length_c   1.000
_cell.angle_alpha   90.00
_cell.angle_beta   90.00
_cell.angle_gamma   90.00
#
_symmetry.space_group_name_H-M   'P 1'
#
loop_
_entity.id
_entity.type
_entity.pdbx_description
1 polymer ?
#
loop_
_entity_poly.entity_id
_entity_poly.type
_entity_poly.pdbx_seq_one_letter_code
_entity_poly.pdbx_strand_id
1 'polypeptide(L)'
;MVLFVGFILVLFATYLAWLIYAAIKFPLPFVYNLRSLWGRKSSTLTTASAISLVVAIFIVVLSLAQGISKAFVTSGLPNQALVMRPSSRFELNSSITRDQARIIKSNPLVAKDNMNPIASAEVIVIKLFNKSDGVGSNITVRGMEVTGRSMRPQVKLVSGRWFQPGLSEVTVPVKMQLRFPELVVGRSFKMGGRQWDIVGTYDAAGSSFDSEIWSDVNDVMQAFKRETYSTVLVRLRSEDDLGPFTLQMEEEKRLKLEAVPERSYFKELTKAGDPIRIIGNLITVILSIGAMFSAMNTMYASVASRTKEIGTLRALGYRRREILASFQWEAIALCVLGGLGGSLLSFLADGIQTGTTSFDTFSDISFAFTITPRLLAQGLFFSVGMGILGGLLPAWRASNIPLTEAMKA
;
A
#
# COMPACT_ATOMS: atom_id res chain seq x y z
N MET A 1 21.74 -4.36 -9.02
CA MET A 1 20.92 -3.29 -8.40
C MET A 1 21.22 -3.10 -6.90
N VAL A 2 21.25 -4.17 -6.08
CA VAL A 2 21.53 -4.07 -4.63
C VAL A 2 22.89 -3.43 -4.30
N LEU A 3 23.97 -3.80 -5.01
CA LEU A 3 25.31 -3.23 -4.82
C LEU A 3 25.38 -1.73 -5.15
N PHE A 4 24.66 -1.29 -6.18
CA PHE A 4 24.62 0.11 -6.61
C PHE A 4 23.86 1.00 -5.60
N VAL A 5 22.72 0.50 -5.11
CA VAL A 5 21.95 1.18 -4.05
C VAL A 5 22.76 1.24 -2.75
N GLY A 6 23.44 0.15 -2.40
CA GLY A 6 24.35 0.12 -1.25
C GLY A 6 25.46 1.16 -1.33
N PHE A 7 26.10 1.29 -2.49
CA PHE A 7 27.14 2.29 -2.72
C PHE A 7 26.63 3.73 -2.59
N ILE A 8 25.47 4.05 -3.17
CA ILE A 8 24.84 5.37 -3.03
C ILE A 8 24.52 5.68 -1.56
N LEU A 9 24.00 4.71 -0.81
CA LEU A 9 23.69 4.89 0.61
C LEU A 9 24.95 5.13 1.44
N VAL A 10 26.06 4.46 1.14
CA VAL A 10 27.34 4.70 1.81
C VAL A 10 27.87 6.10 1.50
N LEU A 11 27.82 6.54 0.23
CA LEU A 11 28.19 7.91 -0.14
C LEU A 11 27.30 8.95 0.55
N PHE A 12 25.99 8.70 0.59
CA PHE A 12 25.04 9.57 1.26
C PHE A 12 25.32 9.67 2.76
N ALA A 13 25.54 8.52 3.42
CA ALA A 13 25.83 8.46 4.84
C ALA A 13 27.17 9.12 5.19
N THR A 14 28.21 8.91 4.38
CA THR A 14 29.52 9.56 4.60
C THR A 14 29.44 11.07 4.39
N TYR A 15 28.69 11.54 3.39
CA TYR A 15 28.46 12.97 3.18
C TYR A 15 27.63 13.60 4.31
N LEU A 16 26.57 12.92 4.77
CA LEU A 16 25.76 13.38 5.90
C LEU A 16 26.58 13.42 7.20
N ALA A 17 27.40 12.41 7.46
CA ALA A 17 28.32 12.39 8.60
C ALA A 17 29.32 13.55 8.54
N TRP A 18 29.84 13.86 7.35
CA TRP A 18 30.70 15.01 7.14
C TRP A 18 29.96 16.34 7.40
N LEU A 19 28.71 16.48 6.98
CA LEU A 19 27.90 17.67 7.25
C LEU A 19 27.59 17.87 8.74
N ILE A 20 27.33 16.77 9.46
CA ILE A 20 27.11 16.79 10.91
C ILE A 20 28.40 17.20 11.63
N TYR A 21 29.54 16.61 11.23
CA TYR A 21 30.85 17.01 11.76
C TYR A 21 31.15 18.49 11.48
N ALA A 22 30.85 18.96 10.27
CA ALA A 22 31.00 20.36 9.88
C ALA A 22 30.10 21.29 10.73
N ALA A 23 28.88 20.87 11.07
CA ALA A 23 27.97 21.62 11.92
C ALA A 23 28.48 21.80 13.35
N ILE A 24 29.16 20.78 13.90
CA ILE A 24 29.67 20.80 15.27
C ILE A 24 31.00 21.55 15.35
N LYS A 25 31.87 21.37 14.35
CA LYS A 25 33.26 21.87 14.40
C LYS A 25 33.44 23.27 13.85
N PHE A 26 32.62 23.70 12.90
CA PHE A 26 32.77 25.01 12.26
C PHE A 26 31.77 26.02 12.84
N PRO A 27 32.16 27.29 13.02
CA PRO A 27 31.25 28.36 13.44
C PRO A 27 30.32 28.75 12.29
N LEU A 28 29.35 27.89 11.98
CA LEU A 28 28.38 28.11 10.91
C LEU A 28 27.28 29.08 11.39
N PRO A 29 26.93 30.12 10.62
CA PRO A 29 25.91 31.09 11.00
C PRO A 29 24.49 30.54 10.73
N PHE A 30 24.09 29.47 11.43
CA PHE A 30 22.80 28.79 11.22
C PHE A 30 21.59 29.70 11.43
N VAL A 31 21.59 30.50 12.50
CA VAL A 31 20.51 31.44 12.83
C VAL A 31 20.34 32.50 11.74
N TYR A 32 21.45 32.91 11.14
CA TYR A 32 21.46 33.85 10.03
C TYR A 32 20.80 33.27 8.77
N ASN A 33 21.20 32.05 8.39
CA ASN A 33 20.62 31.35 7.24
C ASN A 33 19.12 31.06 7.45
N LEU A 34 18.68 30.67 8.64
CA LEU A 34 17.24 30.48 8.88
C LEU A 34 16.44 31.78 8.79
N ARG A 35 16.96 32.90 9.33
CA ARG A 35 16.30 34.21 9.24
C ARG A 35 16.16 34.69 7.81
N SER A 36 17.16 34.41 7.00
CA SER A 36 17.19 34.83 5.60
C SER A 36 16.16 34.11 4.72
N LEU A 37 15.78 32.86 5.05
CA LEU A 37 14.62 32.19 4.43
C LEU A 37 13.32 32.96 4.69
N TRP A 38 13.20 33.58 5.87
CA TRP A 38 12.03 34.41 6.23
C TRP A 38 12.00 35.76 5.49
N GLY A 39 13.14 36.25 5.01
CA GLY A 39 13.23 37.45 4.18
C GLY A 39 12.64 37.26 2.78
N ARG A 40 12.50 36.01 2.30
CA ARG A 40 12.07 35.68 0.93
C ARG A 40 10.89 34.73 0.89
N LYS A 41 9.87 35.08 1.67
CA LYS A 41 8.67 34.26 1.93
C LYS A 41 8.06 33.64 0.68
N SER A 42 7.93 34.38 -0.42
CA SER A 42 7.30 33.85 -1.64
C SER A 42 8.09 32.70 -2.28
N SER A 43 9.40 32.86 -2.52
CA SER A 43 10.22 31.81 -3.15
C SER A 43 10.39 30.60 -2.23
N THR A 44 10.62 30.86 -0.95
CA THR A 44 10.74 29.83 0.08
C THR A 44 9.45 29.03 0.22
N LEU A 45 8.29 29.70 0.21
CA LEU A 45 6.98 29.03 0.28
C LEU A 45 6.72 28.21 -0.97
N THR A 46 6.97 28.74 -2.18
CA THR A 46 6.76 27.97 -3.42
C THR A 46 7.61 26.69 -3.45
N THR A 47 8.88 26.78 -3.08
CA THR A 47 9.75 25.60 -3.01
C THR A 47 9.33 24.64 -1.90
N ALA A 48 9.02 25.14 -0.70
CA ALA A 48 8.55 24.31 0.40
C ALA A 48 7.23 23.58 0.06
N SER A 49 6.28 24.25 -0.61
CA SER A 49 5.04 23.67 -1.10
C SER A 49 5.27 22.61 -2.18
N ALA A 50 6.18 22.88 -3.13
CA ALA A 50 6.55 21.90 -4.15
C ALA A 50 7.11 20.63 -3.50
N ILE A 51 8.06 20.76 -2.57
CA ILE A 51 8.63 19.63 -1.83
C ILE A 51 7.57 18.93 -0.99
N SER A 52 6.69 19.69 -0.33
CA SER A 52 5.59 19.15 0.48
C SER A 52 4.68 18.26 -0.35
N LEU A 53 4.29 18.71 -1.55
CA LEU A 53 3.44 17.94 -2.45
C LEU A 53 4.13 16.63 -2.87
N VAL A 54 5.42 16.67 -3.22
CA VAL A 54 6.17 15.47 -3.61
C VAL A 54 6.26 14.47 -2.45
N VAL A 55 6.60 14.93 -1.25
CA VAL A 55 6.71 14.09 -0.06
C VAL A 55 5.35 13.50 0.31
N ALA A 56 4.27 14.29 0.23
CA ALA A 56 2.91 13.82 0.46
C ALA A 56 2.53 12.70 -0.52
N ILE A 57 2.74 12.92 -1.82
CA ILE A 57 2.45 11.91 -2.86
C ILE A 57 3.26 10.64 -2.61
N PHE A 58 4.55 10.76 -2.28
CA PHE A 58 5.40 9.62 -1.99
C PHE A 58 4.88 8.80 -0.79
N ILE A 59 4.54 9.47 0.32
CA ILE A 59 3.97 8.81 1.51
C ILE A 59 2.64 8.13 1.17
N VAL A 60 1.76 8.80 0.43
CA VAL A 60 0.45 8.26 0.03
C VAL A 60 0.61 7.00 -0.83
N VAL A 61 1.51 7.03 -1.83
CA VAL A 61 1.82 5.86 -2.68
C VAL A 61 2.35 4.69 -1.85
N LEU A 62 3.25 4.93 -0.89
CA LEU A 62 3.76 3.88 -0.02
C LEU A 62 2.70 3.34 0.95
N SER A 63 1.83 4.21 1.47
CA SER A 63 0.74 3.81 2.36
C SER A 63 -0.29 2.94 1.64
N LEU A 64 -0.57 3.21 0.36
CA LEU A 64 -1.40 2.39 -0.51
C LEU A 64 -0.83 0.98 -0.66
N ALA A 65 0.45 0.92 -1.01
CA ALA A 65 1.21 -0.31 -1.15
C ALA A 65 1.26 -1.15 0.14
N GLN A 66 1.35 -0.48 1.30
CA GLN A 66 1.33 -1.12 2.61
C GLN A 66 -0.07 -1.59 3.00
N GLY A 67 -1.11 -0.81 2.71
CA GLY A 67 -2.51 -1.15 2.96
C GLY A 67 -2.94 -2.43 2.24
N ILE A 68 -2.64 -2.52 0.93
CA ILE A 68 -2.90 -3.72 0.13
C ILE A 68 -2.15 -4.93 0.70
N SER A 69 -0.86 -4.77 1.00
CA SER A 69 -0.05 -5.86 1.55
C SER A 69 -0.56 -6.33 2.91
N LYS A 70 -0.98 -5.40 3.77
CA LYS A 70 -1.52 -5.71 5.10
C LYS A 70 -2.81 -6.52 4.95
N ALA A 71 -3.74 -6.08 4.11
CA ALA A 71 -5.03 -6.74 3.94
C ALA A 71 -4.87 -8.21 3.56
N PHE A 72 -4.02 -8.52 2.57
CA PHE A 72 -3.78 -9.89 2.14
C PHE A 72 -2.99 -10.73 3.14
N VAL A 73 -1.94 -10.18 3.76
CA VAL A 73 -1.16 -10.93 4.77
C VAL A 73 -2.01 -11.30 5.98
N THR A 74 -2.95 -10.44 6.39
CA THR A 74 -3.88 -10.75 7.48
C THR A 74 -4.98 -11.74 7.10
N SER A 75 -5.22 -11.99 5.82
CA SER A 75 -6.27 -12.92 5.37
C SER A 75 -5.88 -14.39 5.56
N GLY A 76 -4.61 -14.75 5.36
CA GLY A 76 -4.19 -16.15 5.26
C GLY A 76 -3.80 -16.80 6.59
N LEU A 77 -4.32 -18.01 6.83
CA LEU A 77 -4.03 -18.81 8.01
C LEU A 77 -2.96 -19.87 7.72
N PRO A 78 -2.13 -20.24 8.73
CA PRO A 78 -0.98 -21.13 8.55
C PRO A 78 -1.35 -22.58 8.25
N ASN A 79 -2.53 -23.05 8.65
CA ASN A 79 -2.92 -24.46 8.55
C ASN A 79 -4.05 -24.68 7.52
N GLN A 80 -4.14 -23.82 6.51
CA GLN A 80 -5.18 -23.90 5.47
C GLN A 80 -4.57 -23.86 4.07
N ALA A 81 -5.25 -24.52 3.14
CA ALA A 81 -4.89 -24.54 1.73
C ALA A 81 -6.13 -24.34 0.86
N LEU A 82 -5.97 -23.61 -0.24
CA LEU A 82 -6.97 -23.51 -1.30
C LEU A 82 -6.63 -24.54 -2.37
N VAL A 83 -7.61 -25.39 -2.72
CA VAL A 83 -7.53 -26.22 -3.91
C VAL A 83 -8.16 -25.47 -5.07
N MET A 84 -7.45 -25.39 -6.20
CA MET A 84 -7.85 -24.68 -7.40
C MET A 84 -7.40 -25.44 -8.65
N ARG A 85 -7.92 -25.05 -9.82
CA ARG A 85 -7.41 -25.53 -11.11
C ARG A 85 -5.97 -25.04 -11.31
N PRO A 86 -5.04 -25.87 -11.80
CA PRO A 86 -3.65 -25.49 -12.03
C PRO A 86 -3.55 -24.26 -12.91
N SER A 87 -2.52 -23.45 -12.67
CA SER A 87 -2.27 -22.18 -13.38
C SER A 87 -3.35 -21.09 -13.19
N SER A 88 -4.34 -21.31 -12.32
CA SER A 88 -5.33 -20.29 -11.99
C SER A 88 -4.78 -19.36 -10.91
N ARG A 89 -4.42 -18.12 -11.29
CA ARG A 89 -3.95 -17.10 -10.33
C ARG A 89 -5.04 -16.58 -9.39
N PHE A 90 -6.30 -16.68 -9.80
CA PHE A 90 -7.45 -16.20 -9.03
C PHE A 90 -8.47 -17.31 -8.90
N GLU A 91 -9.10 -17.41 -7.73
CA GLU A 91 -10.19 -18.35 -7.45
C GLU A 91 -11.32 -18.23 -8.50
N LEU A 92 -11.59 -17.01 -9.01
CA LEU A 92 -12.60 -16.75 -10.04
C LEU A 92 -12.37 -17.56 -11.34
N ASN A 93 -11.11 -17.80 -11.70
CA ASN A 93 -10.73 -18.48 -12.95
C ASN A 93 -10.55 -19.99 -12.80
N SER A 94 -10.90 -20.52 -11.62
CA SER A 94 -10.83 -21.94 -11.30
C SER A 94 -12.22 -22.59 -11.41
N SER A 95 -12.22 -23.90 -11.66
CA SER A 95 -13.43 -24.71 -11.81
C SER A 95 -13.19 -26.09 -11.22
N ILE A 96 -13.96 -26.46 -10.20
CA ILE A 96 -13.89 -27.73 -9.49
C ILE A 96 -15.27 -28.38 -9.50
N THR A 97 -15.36 -29.63 -9.93
CA THR A 97 -16.63 -30.37 -9.94
C THR A 97 -17.04 -30.81 -8.55
N ARG A 98 -18.33 -31.13 -8.36
CA ARG A 98 -18.84 -31.62 -7.07
C ARG A 98 -18.17 -32.93 -6.63
N ASP A 99 -17.81 -33.79 -7.58
CA ASP A 99 -17.12 -35.05 -7.30
C ASP A 99 -15.69 -34.81 -6.84
N GLN A 100 -14.96 -33.93 -7.52
CA GLN A 100 -13.62 -33.52 -7.09
C GLN A 100 -13.65 -32.90 -5.69
N ALA A 101 -14.62 -32.01 -5.42
CA ALA A 101 -14.79 -31.43 -4.09
C ALA A 101 -15.05 -32.49 -3.01
N ARG A 102 -15.88 -33.51 -3.29
CA ARG A 102 -16.10 -34.64 -2.36
C ARG A 102 -14.82 -35.42 -2.09
N ILE A 103 -14.02 -35.70 -3.12
CA ILE A 103 -12.73 -36.40 -2.97
C ILE A 103 -11.77 -35.59 -2.11
N ILE A 104 -11.61 -34.29 -2.38
CA ILE A 104 -10.75 -33.38 -1.62
C ILE A 104 -11.13 -33.38 -0.14
N LYS A 105 -12.42 -33.20 0.17
CA LYS A 105 -12.92 -33.17 1.56
C LYS A 105 -12.73 -34.49 2.31
N SER A 106 -12.71 -35.61 1.59
CA SER A 106 -12.50 -36.94 2.17
C SER A 106 -11.04 -37.25 2.49
N ASN A 107 -10.10 -36.39 2.10
CA ASN A 107 -8.67 -36.63 2.25
C ASN A 107 -8.28 -36.81 3.76
N PRO A 108 -7.46 -37.82 4.11
CA PRO A 108 -7.06 -38.09 5.49
C PRO A 108 -6.30 -36.96 6.20
N LEU A 109 -5.62 -36.08 5.45
CA LEU A 109 -4.86 -34.94 5.98
C LEU A 109 -5.76 -33.76 6.38
N VAL A 110 -7.00 -33.74 5.88
CA VAL A 110 -7.99 -32.70 6.23
C VAL A 110 -8.44 -32.92 7.68
N ALA A 111 -8.36 -31.86 8.48
CA ALA A 111 -8.83 -31.87 9.86
C ALA A 111 -10.34 -32.18 9.92
N LYS A 112 -10.78 -32.86 10.97
CA LYS A 112 -12.18 -33.23 11.17
C LYS A 112 -12.68 -32.72 12.51
N ASP A 113 -13.91 -32.24 12.54
CA ASP A 113 -14.67 -31.92 13.75
C ASP A 113 -15.85 -32.89 13.87
N ASN A 114 -15.87 -33.71 14.91
CA ASN A 114 -16.89 -34.75 15.13
C ASN A 114 -17.23 -35.55 13.85
N MET A 115 -16.19 -36.07 13.18
CA MET A 115 -16.23 -36.83 11.91
C MET A 115 -16.49 -36.03 10.63
N ASN A 116 -16.91 -34.77 10.71
CA ASN A 116 -17.11 -33.92 9.54
C ASN A 116 -15.79 -33.24 9.13
N PRO A 117 -15.42 -33.24 7.84
CA PRO A 117 -14.22 -32.56 7.38
C PRO A 117 -14.35 -31.04 7.53
N ILE A 118 -13.31 -30.40 8.05
CA ILE A 118 -13.20 -28.95 8.14
C ILE A 118 -12.73 -28.42 6.79
N ALA A 119 -13.67 -28.33 5.87
CA ALA A 119 -13.47 -27.87 4.51
C ALA A 119 -14.74 -27.18 3.99
N SER A 120 -14.56 -26.27 3.03
CA SER A 120 -15.63 -25.48 2.42
C SER A 120 -15.45 -25.45 0.91
N ALA A 121 -16.46 -25.92 0.19
CA ALA A 121 -16.55 -25.68 -1.25
C ALA A 121 -17.16 -24.29 -1.49
N GLU A 122 -16.50 -23.47 -2.31
CA GLU A 122 -16.86 -22.07 -2.47
C GLU A 122 -16.98 -21.68 -3.94
N VAL A 123 -17.93 -20.81 -4.24
CA VAL A 123 -18.14 -20.21 -5.55
C VAL A 123 -17.90 -18.72 -5.45
N ILE A 124 -17.16 -18.18 -6.41
CA ILE A 124 -16.94 -16.75 -6.52
C ILE A 124 -17.65 -16.25 -7.77
N VAL A 125 -18.44 -15.21 -7.58
CA VAL A 125 -19.07 -14.46 -8.66
C VAL A 125 -18.85 -12.98 -8.44
N ILE A 126 -19.01 -12.18 -9.49
CA ILE A 126 -18.85 -10.73 -9.44
C ILE A 126 -20.19 -10.09 -9.74
N LYS A 127 -20.54 -9.07 -8.96
CA LYS A 127 -21.71 -8.22 -9.22
C LYS A 127 -21.27 -6.76 -9.24
N LEU A 128 -21.70 -6.04 -10.26
CA LEU A 128 -21.54 -4.58 -10.32
C LEU A 128 -22.52 -3.91 -9.35
N PHE A 129 -22.02 -3.08 -8.46
CA PHE A 129 -22.76 -2.21 -7.56
C PHE A 129 -22.41 -0.76 -7.85
N ASN A 130 -23.32 0.17 -7.62
CA ASN A 130 -23.05 1.59 -7.84
C ASN A 130 -22.51 2.20 -6.55
N LYS A 131 -21.35 2.85 -6.64
CA LYS A 131 -20.81 3.66 -5.55
C LYS A 131 -21.70 4.88 -5.31
N SER A 132 -21.52 5.53 -4.17
CA SER A 132 -22.22 6.78 -3.82
C SER A 132 -22.01 7.91 -4.83
N ASP A 133 -20.92 7.89 -5.59
CA ASP A 133 -20.60 8.84 -6.66
C ASP A 133 -21.25 8.48 -8.03
N GLY A 134 -22.01 7.39 -8.10
CA GLY A 134 -22.66 6.89 -9.31
C GLY A 134 -21.76 6.03 -10.20
N VAL A 135 -20.48 5.86 -9.86
CA VAL A 135 -19.56 5.01 -10.62
C VAL A 135 -19.77 3.55 -10.24
N GLY A 136 -20.06 2.70 -11.23
CA GLY A 136 -20.17 1.27 -11.04
C GLY A 136 -18.84 0.64 -10.62
N SER A 137 -18.88 -0.23 -9.62
CA SER A 137 -17.73 -1.02 -9.19
C SER A 137 -18.11 -2.46 -8.89
N ASN A 138 -17.21 -3.35 -9.25
CA ASN A 138 -17.45 -4.78 -9.17
C ASN A 138 -17.12 -5.28 -7.77
N ILE A 139 -18.09 -5.89 -7.11
CA ILE A 139 -17.90 -6.49 -5.79
C ILE A 139 -17.92 -8.00 -5.92
N THR A 140 -16.99 -8.65 -5.23
CA THR A 140 -16.93 -10.09 -5.11
C THR A 140 -18.06 -10.59 -4.23
N VAL A 141 -18.82 -11.57 -4.73
CA VAL A 141 -19.80 -12.30 -3.94
C VAL A 141 -19.32 -13.73 -3.82
N ARG A 142 -19.06 -14.14 -2.58
CA ARG A 142 -18.58 -15.47 -2.22
C ARG A 142 -19.74 -16.29 -1.67
N GLY A 143 -20.14 -17.29 -2.44
CA GLY A 143 -21.00 -18.36 -1.94
C GLY A 143 -20.13 -19.40 -1.24
N MET A 144 -20.41 -19.70 0.02
CA MET A 144 -19.63 -20.65 0.82
C MET A 144 -20.53 -21.59 1.63
N GLU A 145 -19.96 -22.70 2.06
CA GLU A 145 -20.60 -23.57 3.05
C GLU A 145 -20.46 -22.97 4.46
N VAL A 146 -21.33 -23.38 5.39
CA VAL A 146 -21.31 -22.92 6.79
C VAL A 146 -19.95 -23.16 7.45
N THR A 147 -19.27 -24.25 7.09
CA THR A 147 -17.91 -24.57 7.56
C THR A 147 -16.91 -23.49 7.13
N GLY A 148 -17.06 -22.92 5.92
CA GLY A 148 -16.20 -21.86 5.38
C GLY A 148 -16.16 -20.61 6.27
N ARG A 149 -17.30 -20.26 6.86
CA ARG A 149 -17.38 -19.18 7.85
C ARG A 149 -16.57 -19.51 9.10
N SER A 150 -16.76 -20.71 9.67
CA SER A 150 -16.03 -21.16 10.87
C SER A 150 -14.52 -21.26 10.65
N MET A 151 -14.09 -21.40 9.39
CA MET A 151 -12.69 -21.45 9.03
C MET A 151 -11.97 -20.10 9.07
N ARG A 152 -12.72 -18.99 9.20
CA ARG A 152 -12.20 -17.60 9.17
C ARG A 152 -12.50 -16.87 10.48
N PRO A 153 -11.85 -17.24 11.60
CA PRO A 153 -12.11 -16.66 12.94
C PRO A 153 -11.84 -15.15 13.04
N GLN A 154 -11.07 -14.57 12.11
CA GLN A 154 -10.85 -13.15 12.00
C GLN A 154 -12.11 -12.36 11.60
N VAL A 155 -13.12 -13.03 11.03
CA VAL A 155 -14.36 -12.40 10.60
C VAL A 155 -15.43 -12.55 11.67
N LYS A 156 -15.92 -11.41 12.18
CA LYS A 156 -16.88 -11.35 13.28
C LYS A 156 -18.14 -10.64 12.86
N LEU A 157 -19.29 -11.21 13.24
CA LEU A 157 -20.58 -10.57 13.05
C LEU A 157 -20.65 -9.31 13.93
N VAL A 158 -21.12 -8.21 13.37
CA VAL A 158 -21.29 -6.93 14.04
C VAL A 158 -22.77 -6.65 14.30
N SER A 159 -23.64 -6.88 13.32
CA SER A 159 -25.07 -6.64 13.44
C SER A 159 -25.89 -7.65 12.64
N GLY A 160 -27.14 -7.86 13.06
CA GLY A 160 -28.07 -8.80 12.43
C GLY A 160 -27.69 -10.24 12.69
N ARG A 161 -27.71 -11.07 11.65
CA ARG A 161 -27.34 -12.49 11.72
C ARG A 161 -26.59 -12.94 10.47
N TRP A 162 -25.99 -14.11 10.54
CA TRP A 162 -25.44 -14.77 9.36
C TRP A 162 -26.55 -15.23 8.41
N PHE A 163 -26.21 -15.30 7.12
CA PHE A 163 -27.05 -15.93 6.10
C PHE A 163 -27.35 -17.39 6.48
N GLN A 164 -28.53 -17.87 6.09
CA GLN A 164 -28.92 -19.26 6.29
C GLN A 164 -28.83 -20.05 4.98
N PRO A 165 -28.36 -21.31 5.01
CA PRO A 165 -28.34 -22.16 3.83
C PRO A 165 -29.74 -22.36 3.23
N GLY A 166 -29.86 -22.22 1.90
CA GLY A 166 -31.11 -22.42 1.16
C GLY A 166 -32.03 -21.20 1.12
N LEU A 167 -31.62 -20.08 1.71
CA LEU A 167 -32.33 -18.80 1.63
C LEU A 167 -31.55 -17.80 0.78
N SER A 168 -32.25 -16.95 0.04
CA SER A 168 -31.66 -15.85 -0.75
C SER A 168 -31.18 -14.70 0.16
N GLU A 169 -30.25 -14.98 1.06
CA GLU A 169 -29.76 -14.06 2.08
C GLU A 169 -28.28 -13.81 1.92
N VAL A 170 -27.85 -12.58 2.24
CA VAL A 170 -26.45 -12.19 2.19
C VAL A 170 -26.03 -11.45 3.46
N THR A 171 -24.74 -11.55 3.74
CA THR A 171 -24.05 -10.75 4.76
C THR A 171 -22.98 -9.89 4.13
N VAL A 172 -22.88 -8.65 4.60
CA VAL A 172 -22.02 -7.64 3.99
C VAL A 172 -21.02 -7.06 5.01
N PRO A 173 -19.78 -6.71 4.61
CA PRO A 173 -18.85 -6.03 5.47
C PRO A 173 -19.34 -4.64 5.87
N VAL A 174 -19.12 -4.25 7.13
CA VAL A 174 -19.44 -2.90 7.63
C VAL A 174 -18.77 -1.81 6.79
N LYS A 175 -17.52 -2.04 6.37
CA LYS A 175 -16.74 -1.07 5.57
C LYS A 175 -17.34 -0.80 4.20
N MET A 176 -18.06 -1.75 3.60
CA MET A 176 -18.68 -1.55 2.29
C MET A 176 -19.89 -0.62 2.35
N GLN A 177 -20.56 -0.50 3.50
CA GLN A 177 -21.75 0.35 3.65
C GLN A 177 -21.46 1.83 3.46
N LEU A 178 -20.23 2.26 3.77
CA LEU A 178 -19.78 3.65 3.58
C LEU A 178 -19.65 4.02 2.10
N ARG A 179 -19.35 3.04 1.23
CA ARG A 179 -19.07 3.24 -0.20
C ARG A 179 -20.26 2.89 -1.08
N PHE A 180 -21.13 1.98 -0.62
CA PHE A 180 -22.25 1.44 -1.36
C PHE A 180 -23.55 1.60 -0.54
N PRO A 181 -24.33 2.68 -0.77
CA PRO A 181 -25.55 2.98 -0.02
C PRO A 181 -26.65 1.89 -0.12
N GLU A 182 -26.54 1.01 -1.11
CA GLU A 182 -27.45 -0.13 -1.31
C GLU A 182 -27.14 -1.32 -0.39
N LEU A 183 -25.94 -1.39 0.21
CA LEU A 183 -25.48 -2.51 1.04
C LEU A 183 -25.82 -2.35 2.54
N VAL A 184 -27.04 -1.93 2.86
CA VAL A 184 -27.49 -1.71 4.25
C VAL A 184 -28.38 -2.86 4.73
N VAL A 185 -28.24 -3.26 6.00
CA VAL A 185 -29.07 -4.31 6.61
C VAL A 185 -30.56 -3.97 6.50
N GLY A 186 -31.39 -4.95 6.16
CA GLY A 186 -32.83 -4.78 5.97
C GLY A 186 -33.22 -4.29 4.57
N ARG A 187 -32.26 -3.91 3.73
CA ARG A 187 -32.49 -3.72 2.29
C ARG A 187 -32.25 -5.02 1.53
N SER A 188 -32.64 -5.01 0.27
CA SER A 188 -32.41 -6.11 -0.64
C SER A 188 -31.99 -5.61 -2.02
N PHE A 189 -31.21 -6.42 -2.73
CA PHE A 189 -30.72 -6.10 -4.07
C PHE A 189 -30.93 -7.27 -5.02
N LYS A 190 -30.90 -6.98 -6.34
CA LYS A 190 -31.04 -8.00 -7.37
C LYS A 190 -29.68 -8.53 -7.83
N MET A 191 -29.55 -9.85 -7.87
CA MET A 191 -28.36 -10.54 -8.34
C MET A 191 -28.73 -11.94 -8.85
N GLY A 192 -28.15 -12.36 -10.00
CA GLY A 192 -28.45 -13.66 -10.62
C GLY A 192 -29.95 -13.85 -10.91
N GLY A 193 -30.65 -12.78 -11.31
CA GLY A 193 -32.09 -12.80 -11.57
C GLY A 193 -32.99 -12.97 -10.34
N ARG A 194 -32.44 -12.99 -9.11
CA ARG A 194 -33.17 -13.14 -7.85
C ARG A 194 -33.00 -11.91 -6.96
N GLN A 195 -33.95 -11.71 -6.04
CA GLN A 195 -33.85 -10.73 -4.96
C GLN A 195 -33.10 -11.36 -3.77
N TRP A 196 -32.16 -10.62 -3.18
CA TRP A 196 -31.32 -11.05 -2.08
C TRP A 196 -31.45 -10.09 -0.90
N ASP A 197 -31.78 -10.62 0.27
CA ASP A 197 -31.98 -9.84 1.49
C ASP A 197 -30.69 -9.70 2.30
N ILE A 198 -30.35 -8.49 2.73
CA ILE A 198 -29.18 -8.22 3.55
C ILE A 198 -29.57 -8.43 5.01
N VAL A 199 -29.15 -9.55 5.59
CA VAL A 199 -29.57 -9.99 6.93
C VAL A 199 -28.58 -9.68 8.06
N GLY A 200 -27.36 -9.28 7.71
CA GLY A 200 -26.37 -8.94 8.72
C GLY A 200 -25.09 -8.32 8.16
N THR A 201 -24.30 -7.77 9.08
CA THR A 201 -23.00 -7.20 8.79
C THR A 201 -21.89 -7.81 9.59
N TYR A 202 -20.69 -7.82 9.03
CA TYR A 202 -19.50 -8.32 9.69
C TYR A 202 -18.30 -7.38 9.53
N ASP A 203 -17.30 -7.56 10.40
CA ASP A 203 -15.98 -6.94 10.32
C ASP A 203 -14.94 -8.04 10.14
N ALA A 204 -14.09 -7.91 9.11
CA ALA A 204 -13.03 -8.85 8.80
C ALA A 204 -11.64 -8.37 9.22
N ALA A 205 -11.57 -7.44 10.19
CA ALA A 205 -10.34 -6.99 10.85
C ALA A 205 -9.29 -6.41 9.89
N GLY A 206 -9.71 -5.83 8.76
CA GLY A 206 -8.81 -5.26 7.75
C GLY A 206 -8.27 -6.27 6.75
N SER A 207 -8.76 -7.51 6.76
CA SER A 207 -8.40 -8.53 5.75
C SER A 207 -9.10 -8.29 4.41
N SER A 208 -8.72 -9.03 3.37
CA SER A 208 -9.35 -8.96 2.05
C SER A 208 -10.86 -9.24 2.07
N PHE A 209 -11.36 -9.95 3.09
CA PHE A 209 -12.78 -10.27 3.24
C PHE A 209 -13.65 -9.03 3.56
N ASP A 210 -13.05 -7.90 3.96
CA ASP A 210 -13.78 -6.61 4.11
C ASP A 210 -14.32 -6.04 2.78
N SER A 211 -14.07 -6.74 1.67
CA SER A 211 -14.48 -6.36 0.30
C SER A 211 -15.32 -7.43 -0.40
N GLU A 212 -15.85 -8.41 0.34
CA GLU A 212 -16.63 -9.52 -0.21
C GLU A 212 -18.03 -9.58 0.41
N ILE A 213 -19.04 -9.91 -0.39
CA ILE A 213 -20.38 -10.25 0.13
C ILE A 213 -20.42 -11.76 0.34
N TRP A 214 -20.91 -12.23 1.49
CA TRP A 214 -20.97 -13.66 1.81
C TRP A 214 -22.40 -14.18 1.79
N SER A 215 -22.57 -15.37 1.22
CA SER A 215 -23.86 -16.04 0.99
C SER A 215 -23.70 -17.56 0.99
N ASP A 216 -24.81 -18.30 0.96
CA ASP A 216 -24.78 -19.76 0.76
C ASP A 216 -24.29 -20.15 -0.64
N VAL A 217 -23.44 -21.17 -0.69
CA VAL A 217 -22.85 -21.66 -1.95
C VAL A 217 -23.91 -22.18 -2.93
N ASN A 218 -24.93 -22.89 -2.47
CA ASN A 218 -25.92 -23.52 -3.36
C ASN A 218 -26.84 -22.47 -3.96
N ASP A 219 -27.27 -21.49 -3.16
CA ASP A 219 -28.12 -20.40 -3.63
C ASP A 219 -27.39 -19.53 -4.66
N VAL A 220 -26.11 -19.20 -4.43
CA VAL A 220 -25.30 -18.45 -5.40
C VAL A 220 -25.07 -19.26 -6.67
N MET A 221 -24.75 -20.56 -6.55
CA MET A 221 -24.59 -21.42 -7.72
C MET A 221 -25.87 -21.49 -8.56
N GLN A 222 -27.03 -21.65 -7.92
CA GLN A 222 -28.31 -21.69 -8.61
C GLN A 222 -28.64 -20.36 -9.30
N ALA A 223 -28.46 -19.23 -8.61
CA ALA A 223 -28.76 -17.91 -9.15
C ALA A 223 -27.89 -17.55 -10.36
N PHE A 224 -26.62 -17.96 -10.36
CA PHE A 224 -25.68 -17.70 -11.46
C PHE A 224 -25.55 -18.86 -12.44
N LYS A 225 -26.38 -19.92 -12.31
CA LYS A 225 -26.34 -21.13 -13.15
C LYS A 225 -24.94 -21.75 -13.24
N ARG A 226 -24.23 -21.77 -12.11
CA ARG A 226 -22.90 -22.37 -11.97
C ARG A 226 -23.03 -23.85 -11.61
N GLU A 227 -22.30 -24.70 -12.32
CA GLU A 227 -22.25 -26.16 -12.05
C GLU A 227 -20.98 -26.57 -11.28
N THR A 228 -19.97 -25.70 -11.23
CA THR A 228 -18.67 -25.95 -10.61
C THR A 228 -18.36 -24.92 -9.52
N TYR A 229 -17.62 -25.37 -8.51
CA TYR A 229 -17.04 -24.51 -7.48
C TYR A 229 -15.82 -23.78 -8.04
N SER A 230 -15.51 -22.63 -7.46
CA SER A 230 -14.31 -21.85 -7.78
C SER A 230 -13.11 -22.38 -7.01
N THR A 231 -13.28 -22.68 -5.72
CA THR A 231 -12.23 -23.24 -4.87
C THR A 231 -12.81 -24.24 -3.87
N VAL A 232 -11.93 -25.06 -3.29
CA VAL A 232 -12.22 -25.79 -2.05
C VAL A 232 -11.17 -25.37 -1.02
N LEU A 233 -11.61 -24.66 0.01
CA LEU A 233 -10.77 -24.32 1.16
C LEU A 233 -10.75 -25.51 2.11
N VAL A 234 -9.56 -25.95 2.52
CA VAL A 234 -9.39 -27.04 3.48
C VAL A 234 -8.53 -26.59 4.65
N ARG A 235 -8.90 -27.04 5.86
CA ARG A 235 -8.04 -26.95 7.04
C ARG A 235 -7.34 -28.28 7.24
N LEU A 236 -6.02 -28.24 7.41
CA LEU A 236 -5.21 -29.41 7.73
C LEU A 236 -5.02 -29.54 9.24
N ARG A 237 -4.62 -30.73 9.69
CA ARG A 237 -4.44 -31.02 11.12
C ARG A 237 -3.28 -30.22 11.71
N SER A 238 -2.24 -30.01 10.91
CA SER A 238 -1.03 -29.24 11.25
C SER A 238 -0.53 -28.43 10.06
N GLU A 239 0.35 -27.45 10.31
CA GLU A 239 1.06 -26.73 9.25
C GLU A 239 2.01 -27.65 8.47
N ASP A 240 2.56 -28.68 9.12
CA ASP A 240 3.46 -29.66 8.51
C ASP A 240 2.77 -30.56 7.46
N ASP A 241 1.45 -30.73 7.59
CA ASP A 241 0.65 -31.49 6.62
C ASP A 241 0.47 -30.75 5.28
N LEU A 242 0.79 -29.44 5.19
CA LEU A 242 0.62 -28.65 3.96
C LEU A 242 1.45 -29.18 2.80
N GLY A 243 2.74 -29.45 3.03
CA GLY A 243 3.64 -29.96 1.99
C GLY A 243 3.16 -31.30 1.41
N PRO A 244 2.93 -32.33 2.26
CA PRO A 244 2.36 -33.60 1.81
C PRO A 244 1.01 -33.44 1.11
N PHE A 245 0.13 -32.57 1.58
CA PHE A 245 -1.17 -32.34 0.95
C PHE A 245 -1.04 -31.72 -0.45
N THR A 246 -0.17 -30.71 -0.61
CA THR A 246 0.10 -30.09 -1.91
C THR A 246 0.64 -31.10 -2.91
N LEU A 247 1.65 -31.88 -2.51
CA LEU A 247 2.22 -32.93 -3.35
C LEU A 247 1.17 -33.97 -3.75
N GLN A 248 0.33 -34.42 -2.82
CA GLN A 248 -0.72 -35.40 -3.10
C GLN A 248 -1.74 -34.88 -4.12
N MET A 249 -2.10 -33.59 -4.06
CA MET A 249 -3.03 -32.99 -5.02
C MET A 249 -2.41 -32.85 -6.41
N GLU A 250 -1.13 -32.49 -6.50
CA GLU A 250 -0.39 -32.39 -7.77
C GLU A 250 -0.15 -33.76 -8.42
N GLU A 251 0.15 -34.80 -7.64
CA GLU A 251 0.40 -36.16 -8.13
C GLU A 251 -0.88 -36.88 -8.58
N GLU A 252 -2.05 -36.51 -8.02
CA GLU A 252 -3.34 -37.11 -8.37
C GLU A 252 -3.83 -36.60 -9.74
N LYS A 253 -3.32 -37.24 -10.79
CA LYS A 253 -3.63 -36.94 -12.20
C LYS A 253 -5.12 -37.00 -12.54
N ARG A 254 -5.94 -37.71 -11.76
CA ARG A 254 -7.39 -37.77 -11.98
C ARG A 254 -8.08 -36.46 -11.59
N LEU A 255 -7.57 -35.76 -10.59
CA LEU A 255 -8.14 -34.50 -10.13
C LEU A 255 -7.71 -33.35 -11.05
N LYS A 256 -6.44 -33.31 -11.50
CA LYS A 256 -5.87 -32.17 -12.25
C LYS A 256 -6.11 -30.85 -11.50
N LEU A 257 -5.84 -30.86 -10.19
CA LEU A 257 -5.98 -29.73 -9.28
C LEU A 257 -4.65 -29.46 -8.60
N GLU A 258 -4.51 -28.25 -8.08
CA GLU A 258 -3.33 -27.79 -7.34
C GLU A 258 -3.81 -27.26 -5.99
N ALA A 259 -3.08 -27.59 -4.92
CA ALA A 259 -3.35 -27.06 -3.60
C ALA A 259 -2.27 -26.04 -3.21
N VAL A 260 -2.71 -24.80 -3.00
CA VAL A 260 -1.84 -23.69 -2.63
C VAL A 260 -2.08 -23.34 -1.17
N PRO A 261 -1.03 -23.30 -0.32
CA PRO A 261 -1.17 -22.81 1.05
C PRO A 261 -1.78 -21.40 1.07
N GLU A 262 -2.75 -21.15 1.95
CA GLU A 262 -3.55 -19.92 1.94
C GLU A 262 -2.69 -18.66 2.10
N ARG A 263 -1.68 -18.70 2.96
CA ARG A 263 -0.71 -17.61 3.11
C ARG A 263 0.09 -17.34 1.84
N SER A 264 0.49 -18.40 1.13
CA SER A 264 1.22 -18.28 -0.13
C SER A 264 0.33 -17.67 -1.21
N TYR A 265 -0.94 -18.11 -1.29
CA TYR A 265 -1.93 -17.55 -2.20
C TYR A 265 -2.11 -16.03 -1.99
N PHE A 266 -2.38 -15.60 -0.75
CA PHE A 266 -2.53 -14.18 -0.46
C PHE A 266 -1.24 -13.38 -0.62
N LYS A 267 -0.08 -13.97 -0.32
CA LYS A 267 1.23 -13.34 -0.59
C LYS A 267 1.41 -13.11 -2.10
N GLU A 268 0.99 -14.03 -2.95
CA GLU A 268 1.03 -13.83 -4.39
C GLU A 268 0.06 -12.75 -4.87
N LEU A 269 -1.13 -12.65 -4.27
CA LEU A 269 -2.07 -11.57 -4.56
C LEU A 269 -1.51 -10.18 -4.21
N THR A 270 -0.60 -10.07 -3.22
CA THR A 270 0.08 -8.78 -2.96
C THR A 270 0.89 -8.29 -4.17
N LYS A 271 1.37 -9.19 -5.04
CA LYS A 271 2.11 -8.84 -6.25
C LYS A 271 1.23 -8.13 -7.28
N ALA A 272 -0.10 -8.30 -7.22
CA ALA A 272 -1.02 -7.53 -8.06
C ALA A 272 -0.98 -6.01 -7.74
N GLY A 273 -0.48 -5.62 -6.55
CA GLY A 273 -0.22 -4.23 -6.19
C GLY A 273 1.12 -3.68 -6.69
N ASP A 274 2.00 -4.50 -7.26
CA ASP A 274 3.33 -4.07 -7.72
C ASP A 274 3.28 -3.06 -8.88
N PRO A 275 2.37 -3.15 -9.88
CA PRO A 275 2.23 -2.12 -10.90
C PRO A 275 1.95 -0.73 -10.32
N ILE A 276 1.09 -0.65 -9.28
CA ILE A 276 0.76 0.60 -8.58
C ILE A 276 2.02 1.17 -7.90
N ARG A 277 2.82 0.31 -7.26
CA ARG A 277 4.10 0.69 -6.65
C ARG A 277 5.08 1.23 -7.69
N ILE A 278 5.20 0.55 -8.84
CA ILE A 278 6.12 0.93 -9.91
C ILE A 278 5.73 2.30 -10.47
N ILE A 279 4.46 2.50 -10.82
CA ILE A 279 3.96 3.76 -11.37
C ILE A 279 4.09 4.88 -10.33
N GLY A 280 3.68 4.63 -9.08
CA GLY A 280 3.78 5.63 -8.02
C GLY A 280 5.23 6.03 -7.70
N ASN A 281 6.17 5.08 -7.71
CA ASN A 281 7.59 5.37 -7.57
C ASN A 281 8.13 6.18 -8.76
N LEU A 282 7.73 5.83 -9.99
CA LEU A 282 8.13 6.56 -11.19
C LEU A 282 7.64 8.02 -11.16
N ILE A 283 6.37 8.23 -10.82
CA ILE A 283 5.80 9.57 -10.61
C ILE A 283 6.58 10.32 -9.53
N THR A 284 6.84 9.67 -8.40
CA THR A 284 7.63 10.28 -7.31
C THR A 284 9.00 10.74 -7.81
N VAL A 285 9.73 9.90 -8.55
CA VAL A 285 11.06 10.25 -9.07
C VAL A 285 11.00 11.47 -9.99
N ILE A 286 10.05 11.50 -10.93
CA ILE A 286 9.88 12.61 -11.87
C ILE A 286 9.58 13.91 -11.11
N LEU A 287 8.63 13.87 -10.18
CA LEU A 287 8.25 15.04 -9.38
C LEU A 287 9.39 15.50 -8.47
N SER A 288 10.18 14.56 -7.93
CA SER A 288 11.33 14.87 -7.08
C SER A 288 12.42 15.62 -7.85
N ILE A 289 12.65 15.27 -9.11
CA ILE A 289 13.57 16.02 -9.98
C ILE A 289 13.08 17.47 -10.15
N GLY A 290 11.79 17.67 -10.41
CA GLY A 290 11.19 19.01 -10.48
C GLY A 290 11.32 19.80 -9.17
N ALA A 291 11.06 19.17 -8.03
CA ALA A 291 11.22 19.77 -6.71
C ALA A 291 12.68 20.13 -6.41
N MET A 292 13.64 19.28 -6.80
CA MET A 292 15.07 19.56 -6.70
C MET A 292 15.46 20.77 -7.55
N PHE A 293 14.96 20.90 -8.78
CA PHE A 293 15.20 22.10 -9.60
C PHE A 293 14.59 23.36 -8.98
N SER A 294 13.40 23.26 -8.38
CA SER A 294 12.80 24.38 -7.62
C SER A 294 13.70 24.80 -6.45
N ALA A 295 14.21 23.82 -5.68
CA ALA A 295 15.14 24.07 -4.58
C ALA A 295 16.46 24.67 -5.06
N MET A 296 17.02 24.16 -6.16
CA MET A 296 18.22 24.69 -6.79
C MET A 296 18.03 26.15 -7.20
N ASN A 297 16.91 26.50 -7.84
CA ASN A 297 16.65 27.86 -8.29
C ASN A 297 16.51 28.82 -7.10
N THR A 298 15.76 28.43 -6.07
CA THR A 298 15.64 29.21 -4.83
C THR A 298 17.00 29.40 -4.16
N MET A 299 17.84 28.37 -4.14
CA MET A 299 19.19 28.47 -3.58
C MET A 299 20.12 29.32 -4.43
N TYR A 300 20.08 29.24 -5.76
CA TYR A 300 20.85 30.13 -6.64
C TYR A 300 20.46 31.59 -6.44
N ALA A 301 19.16 31.85 -6.34
CA ALA A 301 18.66 33.18 -6.05
C ALA A 301 19.14 33.66 -4.66
N SER A 302 19.16 32.77 -3.67
CA SER A 302 19.67 33.03 -2.31
C SER A 302 21.14 33.43 -2.33
N VAL A 303 21.98 32.63 -2.99
CA VAL A 303 23.42 32.87 -3.17
C VAL A 303 23.67 34.19 -3.88
N ALA A 304 22.97 34.47 -4.99
CA ALA A 304 23.13 35.70 -5.75
C ALA A 304 22.86 36.94 -4.89
N SER A 305 21.78 36.92 -4.09
CA SER A 305 21.44 38.03 -3.18
C SER A 305 22.44 38.26 -2.04
N ARG A 306 23.30 37.29 -1.74
CA ARG A 306 24.25 37.34 -0.61
C ARG A 306 25.71 37.25 -1.05
N THR A 307 25.99 37.54 -2.32
CA THR A 307 27.34 37.43 -2.89
C THR A 307 28.36 38.27 -2.12
N LYS A 308 28.00 39.50 -1.72
CA LYS A 308 28.84 40.39 -0.88
C LYS A 308 29.17 39.77 0.48
N GLU A 309 28.17 39.22 1.15
CA GLU A 309 28.31 38.60 2.47
C GLU A 309 29.22 37.37 2.43
N ILE A 310 29.08 36.55 1.38
CA ILE A 310 29.99 35.42 1.11
C ILE A 310 31.43 35.92 0.95
N GLY A 311 31.62 37.04 0.23
CA GLY A 311 32.91 37.72 0.10
C GLY A 311 33.50 38.15 1.44
N THR A 312 32.69 38.78 2.30
CA THR A 312 33.10 39.21 3.65
C THR A 312 33.49 38.02 4.52
N LEU A 313 32.70 36.93 4.53
CA LEU A 313 33.03 35.71 5.27
C LEU A 313 34.37 35.12 4.80
N ARG A 314 34.60 35.09 3.48
CA ARG A 314 35.87 34.65 2.91
C ARG A 314 37.05 35.55 3.29
N ALA A 315 36.84 36.87 3.39
CA ALA A 315 37.86 37.81 3.83
C ALA A 315 38.20 37.65 5.32
N LEU A 316 37.22 37.27 6.15
CA LEU A 316 37.38 36.96 7.57
C LEU A 316 38.05 35.59 7.85
N GLY A 317 38.35 34.82 6.79
CA GLY A 317 39.09 33.56 6.91
C GLY A 317 38.25 32.28 6.83
N TYR A 318 36.94 32.36 6.56
CA TYR A 318 36.12 31.17 6.36
C TYR A 318 36.58 30.36 5.14
N ARG A 319 36.69 29.04 5.32
CA ARG A 319 37.11 28.11 4.26
C ARG A 319 35.94 27.80 3.32
N ARG A 320 36.24 27.46 2.06
CA ARG A 320 35.21 27.08 1.05
C ARG A 320 34.29 25.96 1.56
N ARG A 321 34.84 24.97 2.27
CA ARG A 321 34.09 23.84 2.85
C ARG A 321 33.09 24.28 3.92
N GLU A 322 33.38 25.33 4.68
CA GLU A 322 32.50 25.88 5.72
C GLU A 322 31.33 26.62 5.09
N ILE A 323 31.61 27.42 4.04
CA ILE A 323 30.59 28.10 3.24
C ILE A 323 29.67 27.07 2.57
N LEU A 324 30.25 26.03 1.96
CA LEU A 324 29.48 24.94 1.37
C LEU A 324 28.55 24.27 2.39
N ALA A 325 29.08 23.90 3.56
CA ALA A 325 28.29 23.28 4.62
C ALA A 325 27.15 24.20 5.11
N SER A 326 27.42 25.51 5.24
CA SER A 326 26.45 26.53 5.63
C SER A 326 25.22 26.56 4.69
N PHE A 327 25.46 26.69 3.38
CA PHE A 327 24.39 26.71 2.37
C PHE A 327 23.73 25.34 2.21
N GLN A 328 24.48 24.25 2.37
CA GLN A 328 23.91 22.91 2.31
C GLN A 328 22.92 22.67 3.44
N TRP A 329 23.19 23.16 4.65
CA TRP A 329 22.25 23.11 5.76
C TRP A 329 21.04 24.03 5.56
N GLU A 330 21.19 25.16 4.87
CA GLU A 330 20.05 26.00 4.46
C GLU A 330 19.12 25.23 3.50
N ALA A 331 19.67 24.50 2.52
CA ALA A 331 18.90 23.64 1.63
C ALA A 331 18.20 22.50 2.38
N ILE A 332 18.93 21.81 3.27
CA ILE A 332 18.36 20.72 4.07
C ILE A 332 17.24 21.24 4.96
N ALA A 333 17.42 22.38 5.63
CA ALA A 333 16.38 22.98 6.46
C ALA A 333 15.11 23.30 5.65
N LEU A 334 15.26 23.86 4.45
CA LEU A 334 14.14 24.12 3.54
C LEU A 334 13.41 22.83 3.14
N CYS A 335 14.16 21.77 2.81
CA CYS A 335 13.56 20.50 2.43
C CYS A 335 12.95 19.75 3.61
N VAL A 336 13.50 19.87 4.82
CA VAL A 336 12.90 19.34 6.05
C VAL A 336 11.58 20.05 6.34
N LEU A 337 11.51 21.38 6.19
CA LEU A 337 10.24 22.12 6.33
C LEU A 337 9.21 21.65 5.29
N GLY A 338 9.63 21.45 4.04
CA GLY A 338 8.78 20.85 3.01
C GLY A 338 8.39 19.40 3.35
N GLY A 339 9.29 18.59 3.87
CA GLY A 339 9.02 17.20 4.26
C GLY A 339 8.05 17.10 5.42
N LEU A 340 8.12 18.00 6.40
CA LEU A 340 7.15 18.13 7.49
C LEU A 340 5.79 18.59 6.96
N GLY A 341 5.78 19.58 6.06
CA GLY A 341 4.55 20.01 5.38
C GLY A 341 3.89 18.88 4.58
N GLY A 342 4.68 18.11 3.82
CA GLY A 342 4.21 16.95 3.08
C GLY A 342 3.73 15.81 3.97
N SER A 343 4.41 15.59 5.10
CA SER A 343 3.96 14.64 6.12
C SER A 343 2.62 15.05 6.70
N LEU A 344 2.43 16.34 7.00
CA LEU A 344 1.15 16.87 7.49
C LEU A 344 0.05 16.73 6.44
N LEU A 345 0.34 17.07 5.19
CA LEU A 345 -0.59 16.90 4.06
C LEU A 345 -0.95 15.43 3.82
N SER A 346 -0.02 14.51 4.08
CA SER A 346 -0.30 13.09 3.89
C SER A 346 -1.41 12.60 4.82
N PHE A 347 -1.54 13.14 6.04
CA PHE A 347 -2.63 12.79 6.96
C PHE A 347 -4.02 13.10 6.42
N LEU A 348 -4.16 14.01 5.44
CA LEU A 348 -5.44 14.22 4.77
C LEU A 348 -5.92 12.97 4.03
N ALA A 349 -4.99 12.08 3.66
CA ALA A 349 -5.29 10.79 3.06
C ALA A 349 -5.46 9.66 4.10
N ASP A 350 -5.06 9.87 5.37
CA ASP A 350 -5.10 8.83 6.40
C ASP A 350 -6.55 8.46 6.74
N GLY A 351 -6.83 7.16 6.81
CA GLY A 351 -8.18 6.67 7.08
C GLY A 351 -9.19 6.83 5.93
N ILE A 352 -8.83 7.49 4.81
CA ILE A 352 -9.65 7.42 3.60
C ILE A 352 -9.71 5.96 3.16
N GLN A 353 -10.92 5.43 3.06
CA GLN A 353 -11.17 4.12 2.49
C GLN A 353 -11.44 4.30 1.00
N THR A 354 -10.46 3.90 0.19
CA THR A 354 -10.67 3.77 -1.25
C THR A 354 -10.63 2.30 -1.60
N GLY A 355 -11.15 1.98 -2.77
CA GLY A 355 -10.86 0.70 -3.36
C GLY A 355 -10.63 0.87 -4.83
N THR A 356 -9.63 0.14 -5.30
CA THR A 356 -9.28 0.08 -6.70
C THR A 356 -9.86 -1.20 -7.26
N THR A 357 -10.44 -1.11 -8.45
CA THR A 357 -10.77 -2.29 -9.24
C THR A 357 -9.45 -2.95 -9.64
N SER A 358 -9.19 -4.16 -9.17
CA SER A 358 -8.09 -4.98 -9.67
C SER A 358 -8.36 -5.33 -11.13
N PHE A 359 -7.46 -4.98 -12.05
CA PHE A 359 -7.60 -5.33 -13.46
C PHE A 359 -7.65 -6.84 -13.69
N ASP A 360 -6.98 -7.63 -12.85
CA ASP A 360 -6.89 -9.08 -13.01
C ASP A 360 -8.06 -9.85 -12.35
N THR A 361 -8.56 -9.37 -11.21
CA THR A 361 -9.69 -9.99 -10.49
C THR A 361 -11.03 -9.39 -10.90
N PHE A 362 -11.02 -8.27 -11.63
CA PHE A 362 -12.19 -7.44 -11.93
C PHE A 362 -13.01 -7.06 -10.69
N SER A 363 -12.45 -7.08 -9.48
CA SER A 363 -13.16 -6.78 -8.23
C SER A 363 -12.50 -5.63 -7.46
N ASP A 364 -13.33 -4.88 -6.75
CA ASP A 364 -12.99 -3.73 -5.92
C ASP A 364 -12.49 -4.21 -4.56
N ILE A 365 -11.21 -4.00 -4.28
CA ILE A 365 -10.62 -4.32 -2.97
C ILE A 365 -10.58 -3.03 -2.18
N SER A 366 -11.34 -2.98 -1.10
CA SER A 366 -11.33 -1.91 -0.11
C SER A 366 -10.05 -2.01 0.72
N PHE A 367 -9.24 -0.95 0.69
CA PHE A 367 -8.08 -0.81 1.56
C PHE A 367 -8.13 0.56 2.23
N ALA A 368 -7.56 0.63 3.43
CA ALA A 368 -7.38 1.88 4.13
C ALA A 368 -5.95 2.37 3.90
N PHE A 369 -5.80 3.63 3.49
CA PHE A 369 -4.51 4.30 3.64
C PHE A 369 -4.18 4.32 5.13
N THR A 370 -3.10 3.67 5.50
CA THR A 370 -2.63 3.62 6.90
C THR A 370 -1.28 4.30 6.95
N ILE A 371 -1.24 5.52 7.49
CA ILE A 371 0.01 6.25 7.64
C ILE A 371 0.69 5.77 8.91
N THR A 372 1.82 5.10 8.74
CA THR A 372 2.61 4.61 9.87
C THR A 372 3.79 5.54 10.15
N PRO A 373 4.28 5.63 11.40
CA PRO A 373 5.48 6.42 11.74
C PRO A 373 6.69 6.05 10.87
N ARG A 374 6.77 4.79 10.43
CA ARG A 374 7.81 4.32 9.50
C ARG A 374 7.72 5.00 8.12
N LEU A 375 6.52 5.19 7.57
CA LEU A 375 6.33 5.87 6.30
C LEU A 375 6.67 7.36 6.39
N LEU A 376 6.29 8.00 7.50
CA LEU A 376 6.64 9.40 7.77
C LEU A 376 8.17 9.58 7.85
N ALA A 377 8.87 8.67 8.54
CA ALA A 377 10.32 8.66 8.60
C ALA A 377 10.96 8.47 7.22
N GLN A 378 10.39 7.58 6.37
CA GLN A 378 10.85 7.39 5.00
C GLN A 378 10.64 8.64 4.14
N GLY A 379 9.49 9.31 4.25
CA GLY A 379 9.21 10.57 3.56
C GLY A 379 10.15 11.70 3.99
N LEU A 380 10.42 11.81 5.30
CA LEU A 380 11.36 12.79 5.83
C LEU A 380 12.78 12.51 5.35
N PHE A 381 13.24 11.25 5.42
CA PHE A 381 14.55 10.85 4.90
C PHE A 381 14.68 11.16 3.41
N PHE A 382 13.63 10.90 2.63
CA PHE A 382 13.57 11.24 1.22
C PHE A 382 13.68 12.75 0.96
N SER A 383 13.02 13.57 1.78
CA SER A 383 13.12 15.04 1.70
C SER A 383 14.54 15.56 1.99
N VAL A 384 15.24 14.98 2.97
CA VAL A 384 16.64 15.32 3.27
C VAL A 384 17.54 14.94 2.09
N GLY A 385 17.28 13.80 1.45
CA GLY A 385 17.93 13.38 0.22
C GLY A 385 17.82 14.41 -0.90
N MET A 386 16.61 14.92 -1.13
CA MET A 386 16.36 16.00 -2.10
C MET A 386 17.10 17.29 -1.73
N GLY A 387 17.17 17.65 -0.44
CA GLY A 387 17.91 18.84 0.00
C GLY A 387 19.42 18.73 -0.19
N ILE A 388 19.98 17.54 0.01
CA ILE A 388 21.37 17.26 -0.28
C ILE A 388 21.64 17.41 -1.79
N LEU A 389 20.89 16.71 -2.64
CA LEU A 389 21.12 16.72 -4.08
C LEU A 389 20.82 18.07 -4.73
N GLY A 390 19.69 18.70 -4.38
CA GLY A 390 19.28 20.01 -4.90
C GLY A 390 20.10 21.17 -4.34
N GLY A 391 20.64 21.05 -3.13
CA GLY A 391 21.47 22.09 -2.51
C GLY A 391 22.93 22.07 -2.93
N LEU A 392 23.46 20.90 -3.33
CA LEU A 392 24.89 20.69 -3.52
C LEU A 392 25.51 21.56 -4.62
N LEU A 393 24.89 21.63 -5.79
CA LEU A 393 25.41 22.40 -6.92
C LEU A 393 25.45 23.91 -6.63
N PRO A 394 24.36 24.55 -6.15
CA PRO A 394 24.40 25.94 -5.71
C PRO A 394 25.39 26.20 -4.57
N ALA A 395 25.45 25.33 -3.56
CA ALA A 395 26.36 25.48 -2.42
C ALA A 395 27.83 25.39 -2.85
N TRP A 396 28.15 24.48 -3.77
CA TRP A 396 29.47 24.37 -4.36
C TRP A 396 29.85 25.61 -5.16
N ARG A 397 28.93 26.13 -6.00
CA ARG A 397 29.17 27.40 -6.72
C ARG A 397 29.39 28.56 -5.75
N ALA A 398 28.55 28.70 -4.73
CA ALA A 398 28.67 29.74 -3.69
C ALA A 398 30.05 29.71 -3.01
N SER A 399 30.53 28.51 -2.67
CA SER A 399 31.83 28.34 -2.01
C SER A 399 33.04 28.71 -2.89
N ASN A 400 32.86 28.75 -4.22
CA ASN A 400 33.92 29.00 -5.19
C ASN A 400 33.92 30.42 -5.78
N ILE A 401 32.97 31.29 -5.41
CA ILE A 401 32.92 32.69 -5.88
C ILE A 401 34.22 33.41 -5.50
N PRO A 402 35.02 33.92 -6.47
CA PRO A 402 36.25 34.66 -6.20
C PRO A 402 36.02 35.89 -5.32
N LEU A 403 36.96 36.16 -4.40
CA LEU A 403 36.85 37.32 -3.49
C LEU A 403 36.78 38.65 -4.26
N THR A 404 37.53 38.75 -5.35
CA THR A 404 37.59 39.92 -6.23
C THR A 404 36.27 40.19 -6.95
N GLU A 405 35.50 39.14 -7.26
CA GLU A 405 34.16 39.26 -7.86
C GLU A 405 33.13 39.60 -6.77
N ALA A 406 33.22 38.96 -5.61
CA ALA A 406 32.28 39.19 -4.51
C ALA A 406 32.30 40.63 -3.98
N MET A 407 33.45 41.29 -3.98
CA MET A 407 33.58 42.70 -3.54
C MET A 407 33.10 43.71 -4.58
N LYS A 408 32.92 43.31 -5.85
CA LYS A 408 32.43 44.17 -6.95
C LYS A 408 30.92 44.11 -7.17
N ALA A 409 30.25 43.11 -6.59
CA ALA A 409 28.84 42.80 -6.82
C ALA A 409 27.88 43.84 -6.20
#